data_AF-A0A5C4RVR4-F1
#
_entry.id   AF-A0A5C4RVR4-F1
#
_cell.length_a   1.000
_cell.length_b   1.000
_cell.length_c   1.000
_cell.angle_alpha   90.00
_cell.angle_beta   90.00
_cell.angle_gamma   90.00
#
_symmetry.space_group_name_H-M   'P 1'
#
loop_
_entity.id
_entity.type
_entity.pdbx_description
1 polymer ?
#
loop_
_entity_poly.entity_id
_entity_poly.type
_entity_poly.pdbx_seq_one_letter_code
_entity_poly.pdbx_strand_id
1 'polypeptide(L)'
;MAAAFPPPRALRPMPRFRSVFMPLVLALALSPLAHAQDLAPAEAEAEAAAPSEPFDAAEAPRDLTLYQAEVELISQGASERRAAAARALSQVLVKLTGDPLAAGNPVVRRALASAETFVSDSRASETSSDQEGNTAVGGVPVYKTTMNFAFDPGSVDALVAGAGLRVWGSPRPRPILWLAIDDGRGARLVNSQQLNVVKPLAQRGLQRGLRFGMPAGSAVEQAAAQTVWAQNPEPMRALTARYGVDVQLLGRVYRAGGGWTADWVLSRGDQELSRWSFSDPSPQRAIASGADGAADAIARRDAVLIDAGEPGQLLVELVGLRDGSDYARAVGYLQTLAVVRALHIVEASPERVQLRLDLAVGPEGFARFVASGDTLQADPLAPEDAPRYQLKP
;
A
#
# COMPACT_ATOMS: atom_id res chain seq x y z
N MET A 1 -4.61 -48.96 35.44
CA MET A 1 -5.38 -49.92 34.60
C MET A 1 -5.31 -49.42 33.17
N ALA A 2 -4.60 -50.15 32.32
CA ALA A 2 -4.30 -49.79 30.94
C ALA A 2 -5.39 -50.32 29.98
N ALA A 3 -5.75 -49.54 28.96
CA ALA A 3 -6.30 -49.96 27.66
C ALA A 3 -6.69 -48.70 26.86
N ALA A 4 -6.59 -48.60 25.53
CA ALA A 4 -5.85 -49.31 24.50
C ALA A 4 -6.01 -48.44 23.23
N PHE A 5 -4.93 -48.12 22.53
CA PHE A 5 -4.96 -47.44 21.23
C PHE A 5 -5.44 -48.41 20.13
N PRO A 6 -6.26 -47.98 19.14
CA PRO A 6 -6.54 -48.78 17.95
C PRO A 6 -5.37 -48.70 16.93
N PRO A 7 -5.13 -49.78 16.14
CA PRO A 7 -3.97 -49.89 15.25
C PRO A 7 -4.16 -49.19 13.89
N PRO A 8 -3.06 -48.89 13.16
CA PRO A 8 -3.12 -48.27 11.83
C PRO A 8 -3.55 -49.27 10.75
N ARG A 9 -4.40 -48.83 9.81
CA ARG A 9 -4.78 -49.62 8.62
C ARG A 9 -3.72 -49.53 7.53
N ALA A 10 -3.31 -50.69 7.04
CA ALA A 10 -2.32 -50.89 6.00
C ALA A 10 -2.81 -50.50 4.59
N LEU A 11 -1.86 -50.00 3.80
CA LEU A 11 -1.93 -49.68 2.37
C LEU A 11 -2.23 -50.92 1.51
N ARG A 12 -3.09 -50.78 0.49
CA ARG A 12 -3.23 -51.74 -0.62
C ARG A 12 -2.61 -51.16 -1.91
N PRO A 13 -1.90 -51.97 -2.72
CA PRO A 13 -1.24 -51.53 -3.94
C PRO A 13 -2.15 -51.51 -5.18
N MET A 14 -1.65 -50.78 -6.19
CA MET A 14 -2.15 -50.39 -7.53
C MET A 14 -3.01 -51.39 -8.35
N PRO A 15 -3.61 -50.91 -9.46
CA PRO A 15 -3.03 -51.33 -10.74
C PRO A 15 -2.73 -50.18 -11.72
N ARG A 16 -1.67 -50.44 -12.49
CA ARG A 16 -1.14 -49.66 -13.61
C ARG A 16 -2.12 -49.68 -14.80
N PHE A 17 -2.41 -48.54 -15.40
CA PHE A 17 -2.91 -48.47 -16.77
C PHE A 17 -1.79 -48.09 -17.73
N ARG A 18 -1.65 -48.91 -18.76
CA ARG A 18 -0.63 -48.91 -19.81
C ARG A 18 -1.29 -48.50 -21.12
N SER A 19 -0.57 -47.70 -21.91
CA SER A 19 -0.65 -47.56 -23.38
C SER A 19 -1.91 -46.86 -23.93
N VAL A 20 -1.84 -45.97 -24.93
CA VAL A 20 -1.34 -46.23 -26.29
C VAL A 20 -0.72 -44.97 -26.92
N PHE A 21 0.48 -45.14 -27.45
CA PHE A 21 1.18 -44.30 -28.41
C PHE A 21 0.70 -44.70 -29.82
N MET A 22 0.40 -43.73 -30.70
CA MET A 22 0.19 -43.98 -32.13
C MET A 22 0.95 -42.90 -32.94
N PRO A 23 1.89 -43.29 -33.83
CA PRO A 23 2.60 -42.36 -34.72
C PRO A 23 2.00 -42.39 -36.14
N LEU A 24 2.11 -41.27 -36.89
CA LEU A 24 1.91 -41.28 -38.34
C LEU A 24 2.83 -40.25 -39.06
N VAL A 25 3.97 -40.78 -39.54
CA VAL A 25 4.60 -40.68 -40.89
C VAL A 25 4.01 -39.63 -41.85
N LEU A 26 4.72 -38.55 -42.27
CA LEU A 26 5.77 -38.38 -43.33
C LEU A 26 5.29 -38.45 -44.80
N ALA A 27 5.47 -37.36 -45.57
CA ALA A 27 5.89 -37.27 -47.00
C ALA A 27 5.77 -35.79 -47.48
N LEU A 28 6.83 -35.01 -47.76
CA LEU A 28 7.69 -34.94 -48.95
C LEU A 28 6.96 -34.88 -50.31
N ALA A 29 6.98 -33.71 -50.98
CA ALA A 29 7.78 -33.44 -52.19
C ALA A 29 7.20 -32.37 -53.14
N LEU A 30 8.13 -31.72 -53.88
CA LEU A 30 8.04 -31.09 -55.22
C LEU A 30 7.73 -29.59 -55.36
N SER A 31 8.80 -28.81 -55.56
CA SER A 31 8.88 -27.69 -56.53
C SER A 31 9.03 -28.24 -57.97
N PRO A 32 8.83 -27.47 -59.06
CA PRO A 32 9.85 -26.50 -59.53
C PRO A 32 9.37 -25.30 -60.41
N LEU A 33 10.37 -24.48 -60.84
CA LEU A 33 10.45 -23.52 -61.97
C LEU A 33 9.79 -22.14 -61.80
N ALA A 34 10.54 -21.07 -61.49
CA ALA A 34 11.47 -20.28 -62.33
C ALA A 34 10.75 -19.27 -63.25
N HIS A 35 11.04 -17.97 -63.06
CA HIS A 35 11.39 -17.00 -64.10
C HIS A 35 12.10 -15.81 -63.43
N ALA A 36 13.37 -15.62 -63.79
CA ALA A 36 14.19 -14.49 -63.40
C ALA A 36 13.98 -13.33 -64.38
N GLN A 37 13.94 -12.09 -63.87
CA GLN A 37 14.29 -10.89 -64.63
C GLN A 37 15.15 -9.99 -63.73
N ASP A 38 16.36 -9.75 -64.22
CA ASP A 38 17.38 -8.82 -63.71
C ASP A 38 16.86 -7.37 -63.64
N LEU A 39 17.22 -6.66 -62.56
CA LEU A 39 17.41 -5.20 -62.55
C LEU A 39 18.38 -4.81 -61.41
N ALA A 40 19.26 -3.87 -61.73
CA ALA A 40 20.50 -3.45 -61.07
C ALA A 40 20.46 -3.13 -59.56
N PRO A 41 21.62 -3.13 -58.85
CA PRO A 41 21.68 -2.82 -57.43
C PRO A 41 21.56 -1.30 -57.20
N ALA A 42 20.56 -0.90 -56.42
CA ALA A 42 20.46 0.43 -55.85
C ALA A 42 21.37 0.53 -54.62
N GLU A 43 22.15 1.60 -54.56
CA GLU A 43 22.97 2.01 -53.42
C GLU A 43 22.08 2.20 -52.19
N ALA A 44 22.34 1.42 -51.14
CA ALA A 44 21.70 1.60 -49.84
C ALA A 44 22.53 2.59 -49.01
N GLU A 45 22.03 3.83 -48.91
CA GLU A 45 22.49 4.80 -47.91
C GLU A 45 22.26 4.20 -46.51
N ALA A 46 23.36 4.00 -45.78
CA ALA A 46 23.32 3.62 -44.38
C ALA A 46 22.89 4.83 -43.54
N GLU A 47 21.59 4.94 -43.28
CA GLU A 47 21.06 5.87 -42.29
C GLU A 47 21.48 5.40 -40.89
N ALA A 48 22.45 6.11 -40.31
CA ALA A 48 22.94 5.88 -38.97
C ALA A 48 21.79 6.04 -37.97
N ALA A 49 21.38 4.93 -37.36
CA ALA A 49 20.43 4.93 -36.26
C ALA A 49 20.96 5.82 -35.13
N ALA A 50 20.24 6.90 -34.84
CA ALA A 50 20.47 7.74 -33.69
C ALA A 50 20.41 6.89 -32.40
N PRO A 51 21.24 7.19 -31.38
CA PRO A 51 21.19 6.48 -30.12
C PRO A 51 19.79 6.66 -29.51
N SER A 52 19.12 5.53 -29.27
CA SER A 52 17.87 5.47 -28.51
C SER A 52 18.09 6.12 -27.16
N GLU A 53 17.37 7.21 -26.88
CA GLU A 53 17.32 7.81 -25.56
C GLU A 53 16.97 6.76 -24.51
N PRO A 54 17.57 6.80 -23.31
CA PRO A 54 17.18 5.92 -22.23
C PRO A 54 15.69 6.13 -21.95
N PHE A 55 14.91 5.08 -22.14
CA PHE A 55 13.54 5.03 -21.65
C PHE A 55 13.63 5.15 -20.12
N ASP A 56 13.45 6.37 -19.60
CA ASP A 56 12.95 6.57 -18.25
C ASP A 56 11.65 5.78 -18.16
N ALA A 57 11.70 4.61 -17.52
CA ALA A 57 10.53 3.83 -17.22
C ALA A 57 9.69 4.68 -16.27
N ALA A 58 8.75 5.44 -16.83
CA ALA A 58 7.85 6.30 -16.09
C ALA A 58 7.17 5.46 -15.00
N GLU A 59 7.63 5.67 -13.76
CA GLU A 59 7.09 5.04 -12.56
C GLU A 59 5.57 5.28 -12.56
N ALA A 60 4.78 4.21 -12.40
CA ALA A 60 3.32 4.31 -12.48
C ALA A 60 2.82 5.47 -11.59
N PRO A 61 1.91 6.33 -12.07
CA PRO A 61 1.57 7.56 -11.37
C PRO A 61 1.08 7.25 -9.94
N ARG A 62 1.77 7.84 -8.96
CA ARG A 62 1.45 7.69 -7.54
C ARG A 62 0.07 8.27 -7.25
N ASP A 63 -0.77 7.53 -6.52
CA ASP A 63 -2.02 8.09 -5.98
C ASP A 63 -1.69 8.94 -4.75
N LEU A 64 -1.55 10.25 -4.97
CA LEU A 64 -1.20 11.23 -3.92
C LEU A 64 -2.18 11.25 -2.74
N THR A 65 -3.41 10.76 -2.91
CA THR A 65 -4.39 10.72 -1.82
C THR A 65 -3.99 9.71 -0.72
N LEU A 66 -3.09 8.78 -1.03
CA LEU A 66 -2.55 7.80 -0.09
C LEU A 66 -1.49 8.40 0.84
N TYR A 67 -0.85 9.48 0.41
CA TYR A 67 0.20 10.20 1.13
C TYR A 67 -0.38 11.35 1.96
N GLN A 68 -1.69 11.33 2.23
CA GLN A 68 -2.39 12.33 3.00
C GLN A 68 -3.09 11.70 4.20
N ALA A 69 -3.15 12.42 5.31
CA ALA A 69 -3.88 12.00 6.49
C ALA A 69 -4.46 13.19 7.27
N GLU A 70 -5.65 12.98 7.83
CA GLU A 70 -6.34 13.92 8.69
C GLU A 70 -6.28 13.43 10.13
N VAL A 71 -5.92 14.32 11.05
CA VAL A 71 -5.81 14.03 12.48
C VAL A 71 -6.45 15.12 13.32
N GLU A 72 -7.13 14.71 14.39
CA GLU A 72 -7.67 15.63 15.39
C GLU A 72 -6.54 16.19 16.26
N LEU A 73 -6.56 17.52 16.46
CA LEU A 73 -5.62 18.22 17.33
C LEU A 73 -6.20 18.34 18.74
N ILE A 74 -5.37 18.04 19.74
CA ILE A 74 -5.71 18.21 21.15
C ILE A 74 -5.51 19.68 21.59
N SER A 75 -4.57 20.37 20.94
CA SER A 75 -4.25 21.79 21.15
C SER A 75 -3.57 22.38 19.90
N GLN A 76 -3.40 23.70 19.86
CA GLN A 76 -2.75 24.39 18.72
C GLN A 76 -1.23 24.59 18.91
N GLY A 77 -0.65 24.02 19.97
CA GLY A 77 0.78 24.18 20.29
C GLY A 77 1.71 23.49 19.28
N ALA A 78 2.96 23.96 19.20
CA ALA A 78 3.97 23.36 18.31
C ALA A 78 4.27 21.89 18.64
N SER A 79 4.28 21.53 19.94
CA SER A 79 4.46 20.14 20.38
C SER A 79 3.33 19.22 19.90
N GLU A 80 2.09 19.70 19.95
CA GLU A 80 0.93 18.95 19.47
C GLU A 80 0.94 18.80 17.95
N ARG A 81 1.37 19.83 17.21
CA ARG A 81 1.54 19.72 15.75
C ARG A 81 2.58 18.65 15.38
N ARG A 82 3.70 18.56 16.11
CA ARG A 82 4.69 17.49 15.93
C ARG A 82 4.11 16.11 16.21
N ALA A 83 3.36 15.97 17.30
CA ALA A 83 2.69 14.72 17.65
C ALA A 83 1.58 14.34 16.64
N ALA A 84 0.89 15.34 16.08
CA ALA A 84 -0.10 15.17 15.03
C ALA A 84 0.55 14.71 13.72
N ALA A 85 1.70 15.28 13.33
CA ALA A 85 2.46 14.84 12.16
C ALA A 85 2.88 13.37 12.28
N ALA A 86 3.36 12.95 13.46
CA ALA A 86 3.70 11.55 13.72
C ALA A 86 2.48 10.61 13.59
N ARG A 87 1.32 11.00 14.15
CA ARG A 87 0.07 10.24 13.99
C ARG A 87 -0.37 10.17 12.53
N ALA A 88 -0.26 11.27 11.79
CA ALA A 88 -0.62 11.34 10.38
C ALA A 88 0.31 10.47 9.50
N LEU A 89 1.63 10.52 9.73
CA LEU A 89 2.59 9.67 9.02
C LEU A 89 2.32 8.19 9.30
N SER A 90 2.03 7.83 10.55
CA SER A 90 1.61 6.46 10.90
C SER A 90 0.38 6.01 10.10
N GLN A 91 -0.65 6.85 9.97
CA GLN A 91 -1.81 6.53 9.14
C GLN A 91 -1.46 6.37 7.66
N VAL A 92 -0.60 7.23 7.10
CA VAL A 92 -0.14 7.11 5.71
C VAL A 92 0.59 5.80 5.49
N LEU A 93 1.49 5.40 6.40
CA LEU A 93 2.20 4.13 6.30
C LEU A 93 1.25 2.93 6.35
N VAL A 94 0.22 2.97 7.20
CA VAL A 94 -0.83 1.93 7.23
C VAL A 94 -1.61 1.89 5.91
N LYS A 95 -1.94 3.06 5.33
CA LYS A 95 -2.62 3.14 4.03
C LYS A 95 -1.75 2.59 2.90
N LEU A 96 -0.45 2.88 2.90
CA LEU A 96 0.49 2.46 1.85
C LEU A 96 0.80 0.98 1.94
N THR A 97 1.04 0.46 3.14
CA THR A 97 1.45 -0.93 3.33
C THR A 97 0.28 -1.89 3.45
N GLY A 98 -0.89 -1.39 3.87
CA GLY A 98 -1.96 -2.25 4.31
C GLY A 98 -1.58 -3.05 5.56
N ASP A 99 -0.60 -2.64 6.37
CA ASP A 99 -0.20 -3.32 7.62
C ASP A 99 -0.49 -2.41 8.83
N PRO A 100 -1.37 -2.80 9.77
CA PRO A 100 -1.68 -1.96 10.93
C PRO A 100 -0.52 -1.88 11.91
N LEU A 101 0.47 -2.78 11.81
CA LEU A 101 1.66 -2.85 12.63
C LEU A 101 2.86 -2.11 12.01
N ALA A 102 2.72 -1.49 10.84
CA ALA A 102 3.79 -0.77 10.15
C ALA A 102 4.48 0.26 11.07
N ALA A 103 3.71 0.96 11.90
CA ALA A 103 4.23 1.94 12.86
C ALA A 103 5.11 1.33 13.97
N GLY A 104 5.02 0.02 14.20
CA GLY A 104 5.83 -0.72 15.17
C GLY A 104 7.24 -1.05 14.67
N ASN A 105 7.51 -0.94 13.36
CA ASN A 105 8.82 -1.22 12.77
C ASN A 105 9.89 -0.26 13.35
N PRO A 106 11.07 -0.75 13.77
CA PRO A 106 12.11 0.10 14.36
C PRO A 106 12.57 1.27 13.49
N VAL A 107 12.66 1.09 12.17
CA VAL A 107 13.02 2.15 11.21
C VAL A 107 11.92 3.21 11.16
N VAL A 108 10.67 2.78 11.08
CA VAL A 108 9.51 3.67 11.12
C VAL A 108 9.44 4.44 12.44
N ARG A 109 9.60 3.77 13.59
CA ARG A 109 9.57 4.43 14.91
C ARG A 109 10.60 5.56 15.04
N ARG A 110 11.79 5.40 14.47
CA ARG A 110 12.80 6.47 14.41
C ARG A 110 12.30 7.64 13.55
N ALA A 111 11.78 7.37 12.36
CA ALA A 111 11.26 8.38 11.45
C ALA A 111 10.07 9.16 12.03
N LEU A 112 9.21 8.53 12.84
CA LEU A 112 8.07 9.20 13.47
C LEU A 112 8.48 10.35 14.39
N ALA A 113 9.68 10.31 14.99
CA ALA A 113 10.20 11.40 15.83
C ALA A 113 10.51 12.68 15.02
N SER A 114 10.79 12.53 13.72
CA SER A 114 11.06 13.60 12.77
C SER A 114 9.99 13.69 11.69
N ALA A 115 8.75 13.25 11.97
CA ALA A 115 7.68 13.18 10.96
C ALA A 115 7.39 14.52 10.24
N GLU A 116 7.64 15.67 10.90
CA GLU A 116 7.50 17.00 10.29
C GLU A 116 8.40 17.20 9.06
N THR A 117 9.57 16.55 8.97
CA THR A 117 10.48 16.70 7.83
C THR A 117 9.99 15.98 6.57
N PHE A 118 8.94 15.18 6.68
CA PHE A 118 8.30 14.51 5.56
C PHE A 118 7.10 15.29 5.04
N VAL A 119 6.65 16.33 5.75
CA VAL A 119 5.43 17.09 5.43
C VAL A 119 5.74 18.06 4.29
N SER A 120 5.02 17.92 3.18
CA SER A 120 5.11 18.84 2.04
C SER A 120 4.08 19.97 2.14
N ASP A 121 2.91 19.71 2.70
CA ASP A 121 1.86 20.71 2.95
C ASP A 121 1.07 20.33 4.21
N SER A 122 0.61 21.32 4.97
CA SER A 122 -0.27 21.09 6.11
C SER A 122 -1.32 22.19 6.21
N ARG A 123 -2.58 21.79 6.42
CA ARG A 123 -3.71 22.71 6.53
C ARG A 123 -4.55 22.35 7.74
N ALA A 124 -4.71 23.31 8.65
CA ALA A 124 -5.64 23.20 9.75
C ALA A 124 -7.06 23.54 9.25
N SER A 125 -8.03 22.76 9.70
CA SER A 125 -9.46 23.04 9.50
C SER A 125 -10.18 22.88 10.83
N GLU A 126 -10.91 23.93 11.21
CA GLU A 126 -11.85 23.88 12.33
C GLU A 126 -13.18 23.43 11.76
N THR A 127 -13.61 22.24 12.15
CA THR A 127 -14.94 21.74 11.80
C THR A 127 -15.78 21.70 13.06
N SER A 128 -16.95 22.34 13.03
CA SER A 128 -17.97 22.14 14.07
C SER A 128 -18.35 20.67 14.09
N SER A 129 -18.20 20.03 15.23
CA SER A 129 -18.11 18.58 15.31
C SER A 129 -19.44 17.87 15.15
N ASP A 130 -19.91 17.64 13.93
CA ASP A 130 -20.96 16.64 13.76
C ASP A 130 -20.92 15.92 12.40
N GLN A 131 -20.61 14.62 12.46
CA GLN A 131 -21.19 13.65 11.53
C GLN A 131 -22.38 12.90 12.16
N GLU A 132 -22.83 13.31 13.35
CA GLU A 132 -23.96 12.74 14.13
C GLU A 132 -24.77 13.79 14.95
N GLY A 133 -24.56 15.08 14.75
CA GLY A 133 -25.47 16.13 15.26
C GLY A 133 -25.42 16.49 16.76
N ASN A 134 -24.42 16.06 17.54
CA ASN A 134 -24.40 16.34 18.98
C ASN A 134 -23.11 17.04 19.43
N THR A 135 -23.12 18.38 19.38
CA THR A 135 -22.11 19.26 19.99
C THR A 135 -22.74 20.09 21.12
N ALA A 136 -23.20 19.43 22.16
CA ALA A 136 -23.75 20.15 23.30
C ALA A 136 -23.40 19.41 24.59
N VAL A 137 -22.30 19.81 25.22
CA VAL A 137 -22.17 19.63 26.67
C VAL A 137 -22.88 20.82 27.31
N GLY A 138 -24.16 20.64 27.67
CA GLY A 138 -24.98 21.72 28.23
C GLY A 138 -25.41 22.81 27.23
N GLY A 139 -25.48 22.51 25.93
CA GLY A 139 -25.94 23.46 24.90
C GLY A 139 -24.85 24.28 24.20
N VAL A 140 -23.57 24.03 24.50
CA VAL A 140 -22.43 24.74 23.87
C VAL A 140 -21.75 23.86 22.81
N PRO A 141 -21.55 24.37 21.58
CA PRO A 141 -20.77 23.70 20.53
C PRO A 141 -19.34 23.38 20.97
N VAL A 142 -18.95 22.11 20.89
CA VAL A 142 -17.55 21.69 21.02
C VAL A 142 -16.95 21.64 19.63
N TYR A 143 -16.05 22.59 19.34
CA TYR A 143 -15.29 22.62 18.10
C TYR A 143 -14.13 21.64 18.19
N LYS A 144 -13.97 20.80 17.16
CA LYS A 144 -12.79 19.96 16.99
C LYS A 144 -11.93 20.57 15.91
N THR A 145 -10.69 20.89 16.25
CA THR A 145 -9.70 21.30 15.27
C THR A 145 -9.08 20.04 14.67
N THR A 146 -9.11 19.94 13.35
CA THR A 146 -8.45 18.87 12.59
C THR A 146 -7.32 19.45 11.78
N MET A 147 -6.31 18.63 11.47
CA MET A 147 -5.21 19.02 10.60
C MET A 147 -5.00 17.96 9.54
N ASN A 148 -5.02 18.39 8.28
CA ASN A 148 -4.66 17.58 7.14
C ASN A 148 -3.17 17.77 6.85
N PHE A 149 -2.44 16.67 6.75
CA PHE A 149 -1.05 16.62 6.35
C PHE A 149 -0.94 15.93 4.99
N ALA A 150 -0.24 16.58 4.07
CA ALA A 150 0.29 15.94 2.86
C ALA A 150 1.79 15.70 3.06
N PHE A 151 2.24 14.50 2.73
CA PHE A 151 3.63 14.09 2.85
C PHE A 151 4.29 14.01 1.47
N ASP A 152 5.58 14.29 1.41
CA ASP A 152 6.40 14.05 0.23
C ASP A 152 6.40 12.55 -0.11
N PRO A 153 5.89 12.15 -1.28
CA PRO A 153 5.81 10.73 -1.62
C PRO A 153 7.17 10.05 -1.71
N GLY A 154 8.20 10.74 -2.22
CA GLY A 154 9.53 10.17 -2.41
C GLY A 154 10.18 9.72 -1.10
N SER A 155 10.10 10.56 -0.08
CA SER A 155 10.66 10.25 1.24
C SER A 155 9.84 9.24 2.03
N VAL A 156 8.51 9.24 1.88
CA VAL A 156 7.68 8.20 2.48
C VAL A 156 7.94 6.84 1.82
N ASP A 157 8.08 6.80 0.50
CA ASP A 157 8.39 5.57 -0.25
C ASP A 157 9.75 5.01 0.13
N ALA A 158 10.76 5.88 0.22
CA ALA A 158 12.08 5.47 0.68
C ALA A 158 12.06 5.02 2.16
N LEU A 159 11.23 5.62 3.03
CA LEU A 159 11.06 5.18 4.42
C LEU A 159 10.49 3.75 4.46
N VAL A 160 9.47 3.50 3.65
CA VAL A 160 8.85 2.18 3.51
C VAL A 160 9.88 1.17 3.00
N ALA A 161 10.63 1.51 1.96
CA ALA A 161 11.68 0.65 1.41
C ALA A 161 12.79 0.35 2.44
N GLY A 162 13.32 1.38 3.11
CA GLY A 162 14.35 1.23 4.14
C GLY A 162 13.88 0.47 5.37
N ALA A 163 12.56 0.47 5.64
CA ALA A 163 11.94 -0.35 6.67
C ALA A 163 11.70 -1.81 6.22
N GLY A 164 11.94 -2.14 4.95
CA GLY A 164 11.64 -3.43 4.34
C GLY A 164 10.14 -3.73 4.26
N LEU A 165 9.30 -2.69 4.31
CA LEU A 165 7.85 -2.83 4.27
C LEU A 165 7.40 -2.96 2.81
N ARG A 166 6.36 -3.77 2.59
CA ARG A 166 5.74 -3.94 1.28
C ARG A 166 4.63 -2.92 1.10
N VAL A 167 4.49 -2.41 -0.11
CA VAL A 167 3.41 -1.51 -0.53
C VAL A 167 2.54 -2.23 -1.54
N TRP A 168 1.23 -2.12 -1.38
CA TRP A 168 0.31 -2.49 -2.45
C TRP A 168 0.13 -1.32 -3.43
N GLY A 169 0.58 -1.56 -4.67
CA GLY A 169 0.64 -0.55 -5.71
C GLY A 169 -0.72 -0.08 -6.22
N SER A 170 -0.68 0.92 -7.09
CA SER A 170 -1.82 1.37 -7.90
C SER A 170 -1.91 0.54 -9.19
N PRO A 171 -3.11 0.18 -9.69
CA PRO A 171 -4.43 0.52 -9.17
C PRO A 171 -4.88 -0.37 -8.02
N ARG A 172 -5.38 0.24 -6.95
CA ARG A 172 -5.95 -0.49 -5.83
C ARG A 172 -7.31 -1.08 -6.20
N PRO A 173 -7.57 -2.37 -5.93
CA PRO A 173 -8.89 -2.94 -6.16
C PRO A 173 -9.93 -2.19 -5.33
N ARG A 174 -11.12 -2.02 -5.91
CA ARG A 174 -12.29 -1.44 -5.26
C ARG A 174 -13.38 -2.51 -5.14
N PRO A 175 -13.38 -3.33 -4.07
CA PRO A 175 -14.34 -4.42 -3.94
C PRO A 175 -15.77 -3.89 -3.84
N ILE A 176 -16.74 -4.61 -4.41
CA ILE A 176 -18.16 -4.38 -4.10
C ILE A 176 -18.49 -5.05 -2.76
N LEU A 177 -19.04 -4.29 -1.82
CA LEU A 177 -19.52 -4.77 -0.54
C LEU A 177 -20.94 -5.29 -0.68
N TRP A 178 -21.10 -6.61 -0.62
CA TRP A 178 -22.40 -7.28 -0.49
C TRP A 178 -22.63 -7.64 0.96
N LEU A 179 -23.37 -6.83 1.70
CA LEU A 179 -23.60 -7.04 3.13
C LEU A 179 -25.05 -7.41 3.41
N ALA A 180 -25.27 -8.55 4.07
CA ALA A 180 -26.57 -8.93 4.62
C ALA A 180 -26.56 -8.79 6.15
N ILE A 181 -27.62 -8.20 6.73
CA ILE A 181 -27.77 -8.07 8.18
C ILE A 181 -29.06 -8.76 8.61
N ASP A 182 -28.99 -9.51 9.71
CA ASP A 182 -30.17 -10.03 10.42
C ASP A 182 -30.16 -9.54 11.88
N ASP A 183 -31.15 -8.72 12.20
CA ASP A 183 -31.44 -8.19 13.52
C ASP A 183 -32.59 -8.93 14.23
N GLY A 184 -32.97 -10.12 13.73
CA GLY A 184 -34.09 -10.93 14.19
C GLY A 184 -35.33 -10.83 13.29
N ARG A 185 -35.24 -10.09 12.18
CA ARG A 185 -36.31 -9.92 11.18
C ARG A 185 -36.01 -10.64 9.86
N GLY A 186 -34.94 -11.43 9.83
CA GLY A 186 -34.44 -12.09 8.63
C GLY A 186 -33.39 -11.26 7.90
N ALA A 187 -32.59 -11.97 7.10
CA ALA A 187 -31.49 -11.40 6.34
C ALA A 187 -31.97 -10.34 5.32
N ARG A 188 -31.40 -9.14 5.39
CA ARG A 188 -31.68 -8.03 4.47
C ARG A 188 -30.40 -7.48 3.89
N LEU A 189 -30.39 -7.23 2.58
CA LEU A 189 -29.24 -6.63 1.90
C LEU A 189 -29.12 -5.14 2.27
N VAL A 190 -27.90 -4.72 2.59
CA VAL A 190 -27.52 -3.32 2.77
C VAL A 190 -27.13 -2.73 1.42
N ASN A 191 -27.70 -1.58 1.06
CA ASN A 191 -27.45 -0.90 -0.21
C ASN A 191 -26.94 0.54 -0.03
N SER A 192 -26.70 1.23 -1.14
CA SER A 192 -26.17 2.59 -1.18
C SER A 192 -27.05 3.65 -0.51
N GLN A 193 -28.31 3.36 -0.21
CA GLN A 193 -29.20 4.26 0.54
C GLN A 193 -28.99 4.16 2.07
N GLN A 194 -28.22 3.16 2.53
CA GLN A 194 -28.01 2.82 3.94
C GLN A 194 -26.56 3.03 4.38
N LEU A 195 -25.90 4.09 3.88
CA LEU A 195 -24.47 4.35 4.13
C LEU A 195 -24.09 4.42 5.61
N ASN A 196 -24.98 4.89 6.47
CA ASN A 196 -24.74 4.99 7.92
C ASN A 196 -24.42 3.62 8.55
N VAL A 197 -24.99 2.53 8.01
CA VAL A 197 -24.76 1.16 8.50
C VAL A 197 -23.32 0.71 8.21
N VAL A 198 -22.80 1.05 7.04
CA VAL A 198 -21.46 0.63 6.57
C VAL A 198 -20.38 1.67 6.84
N LYS A 199 -20.72 2.82 7.41
CA LYS A 199 -19.78 3.90 7.76
C LYS A 199 -18.55 3.39 8.53
N PRO A 200 -18.67 2.49 9.54
CA PRO A 200 -17.50 1.95 10.24
C PRO A 200 -16.55 1.18 9.31
N LEU A 201 -17.10 0.37 8.39
CA LEU A 201 -16.31 -0.37 7.39
C LEU A 201 -15.69 0.59 6.38
N ALA A 202 -16.43 1.59 5.90
CA ALA A 202 -15.91 2.57 4.96
C ALA A 202 -14.75 3.38 5.56
N GLN A 203 -14.90 3.88 6.79
CA GLN A 203 -13.84 4.59 7.51
C GLN A 203 -12.62 3.71 7.75
N ARG A 204 -12.85 2.45 8.19
CA ARG A 204 -11.76 1.50 8.36
C ARG A 204 -11.07 1.18 7.04
N GLY A 205 -11.83 1.02 5.96
CA GLY A 205 -11.32 0.90 4.60
C GLY A 205 -10.36 2.02 4.26
N LEU A 206 -10.79 3.28 4.42
CA LEU A 206 -9.95 4.44 4.14
C LEU A 206 -8.66 4.48 4.98
N GLN A 207 -8.73 4.10 6.26
CA GLN A 207 -7.55 3.97 7.12
C GLN A 207 -6.59 2.89 6.64
N ARG A 208 -7.13 1.79 6.14
CA ARG A 208 -6.35 0.67 5.60
C ARG A 208 -5.93 0.91 4.16
N GLY A 209 -6.44 1.95 3.49
CA GLY A 209 -6.11 2.30 2.11
C GLY A 209 -7.02 1.65 1.04
N LEU A 210 -8.20 1.16 1.43
CA LEU A 210 -9.23 0.57 0.56
C LEU A 210 -10.47 1.45 0.44
N ARG A 211 -11.13 1.35 -0.71
CA ARG A 211 -12.47 1.90 -0.93
C ARG A 211 -13.40 0.78 -1.38
N PHE A 212 -14.63 0.81 -0.90
CA PHE A 212 -15.65 -0.20 -1.22
C PHE A 212 -16.75 0.45 -2.07
N GLY A 213 -17.14 -0.25 -3.13
CA GLY A 213 -18.38 0.05 -3.84
C GLY A 213 -19.58 -0.52 -3.10
N MET A 214 -20.74 0.11 -3.27
CA MET A 214 -22.00 -0.34 -2.67
C MET A 214 -23.02 -0.69 -3.76
N PRO A 215 -23.83 -1.73 -3.55
CA PRO A 215 -24.89 -2.06 -4.50
C PRO A 215 -25.97 -0.98 -4.52
N ALA A 216 -26.63 -0.82 -5.67
CA ALA A 216 -27.65 0.21 -5.87
C ALA A 216 -28.97 -0.14 -5.16
N GLY A 217 -29.18 -1.43 -4.87
CA GLY A 217 -30.38 -1.95 -4.24
C GLY A 217 -31.48 -2.30 -5.24
N SER A 218 -31.14 -2.69 -6.46
CA SER A 218 -32.13 -3.11 -7.47
C SER A 218 -32.93 -4.34 -6.99
N ALA A 219 -34.12 -4.58 -7.56
CA ALA A 219 -34.95 -5.73 -7.17
C ALA A 219 -34.22 -7.08 -7.31
N VAL A 220 -33.36 -7.21 -8.33
CA VAL A 220 -32.53 -8.40 -8.54
C VAL A 220 -31.45 -8.54 -7.46
N GLU A 221 -30.83 -7.42 -7.06
CA GLU A 221 -29.85 -7.42 -5.96
C GLU A 221 -30.50 -7.76 -4.63
N GLN A 222 -31.69 -7.20 -4.36
CA GLN A 222 -32.46 -7.51 -3.15
C GLN A 222 -32.84 -8.99 -3.07
N ALA A 223 -33.22 -9.60 -4.20
CA ALA A 223 -33.51 -11.03 -4.28
C ALA A 223 -32.28 -11.91 -3.97
N ALA A 224 -31.06 -11.38 -4.14
CA ALA A 224 -29.82 -12.08 -3.83
C ALA A 224 -29.42 -12.03 -2.34
N ALA A 225 -30.20 -11.38 -1.47
CA ALA A 225 -29.88 -11.25 -0.04
C ALA A 225 -29.58 -12.59 0.64
N GLN A 226 -30.33 -13.65 0.31
CA GLN A 226 -30.10 -14.99 0.87
C GLN A 226 -28.81 -15.65 0.35
N THR A 227 -28.39 -15.32 -0.87
CA THR A 227 -27.11 -15.79 -1.42
C THR A 227 -25.94 -15.14 -0.68
N VAL A 228 -26.05 -13.82 -0.43
CA VAL A 228 -25.09 -13.08 0.40
C VAL A 228 -25.04 -13.63 1.82
N TRP A 229 -26.20 -13.92 2.41
CA TRP A 229 -26.33 -14.53 3.74
C TRP A 229 -25.71 -15.94 3.82
N ALA A 230 -25.87 -16.74 2.76
CA ALA A 230 -25.20 -18.04 2.63
C ALA A 230 -23.68 -17.92 2.37
N GLN A 231 -23.18 -16.69 2.21
CA GLN A 231 -21.79 -16.38 1.87
C GLN A 231 -21.27 -17.14 0.65
N ASN A 232 -22.13 -17.28 -0.37
CA ASN A 232 -21.77 -17.94 -1.62
C ASN A 232 -21.35 -16.90 -2.67
N PRO A 233 -20.04 -16.78 -2.98
CA PRO A 233 -19.54 -15.78 -3.92
C PRO A 233 -19.91 -16.09 -5.37
N GLU A 234 -20.12 -17.35 -5.73
CA GLU A 234 -20.22 -17.79 -7.13
C GLU A 234 -21.41 -17.17 -7.88
N PRO A 235 -22.64 -17.17 -7.34
CA PRO A 235 -23.79 -16.55 -8.02
C PRO A 235 -23.73 -15.02 -7.96
N MET A 236 -22.98 -14.44 -7.03
CA MET A 236 -22.83 -13.00 -6.88
C MET A 236 -21.92 -12.39 -7.94
N ARG A 237 -21.05 -13.19 -8.59
CA ARG A 237 -20.10 -12.71 -9.61
C ARG A 237 -20.78 -11.93 -10.74
N ALA A 238 -21.91 -12.43 -11.24
CA ALA A 238 -22.64 -11.78 -12.32
C ALA A 238 -23.23 -10.42 -11.91
N LEU A 239 -23.56 -10.23 -10.62
CA LEU A 239 -24.01 -8.95 -10.09
C LEU A 239 -22.83 -8.01 -9.87
N THR A 240 -21.72 -8.51 -9.31
CA THR A 240 -20.47 -7.75 -9.13
C THR A 240 -19.92 -7.21 -10.45
N ALA A 241 -19.91 -8.03 -11.51
CA ALA A 241 -19.43 -7.65 -12.84
C ALA A 241 -20.18 -6.44 -13.44
N ARG A 242 -21.43 -6.19 -13.04
CA ARG A 242 -22.21 -5.01 -13.48
C ARG A 242 -21.61 -3.69 -13.02
N TYR A 243 -20.76 -3.72 -11.98
CA TYR A 243 -20.02 -2.55 -11.48
C TYR A 243 -18.64 -2.38 -12.13
N GLY A 244 -18.29 -3.21 -13.12
CA GLY A 244 -17.00 -3.14 -13.81
C GLY A 244 -15.81 -3.59 -12.96
N VAL A 245 -16.05 -4.40 -11.94
CA VAL A 245 -15.01 -4.98 -11.07
C VAL A 245 -15.23 -6.48 -10.90
N ASP A 246 -14.17 -7.21 -10.55
CA ASP A 246 -14.18 -8.66 -10.33
C ASP A 246 -13.95 -9.05 -8.86
N VAL A 247 -13.66 -8.07 -7.99
CA VAL A 247 -13.45 -8.26 -6.55
C VAL A 247 -14.73 -7.96 -5.78
N GLN A 248 -15.11 -8.86 -4.89
CA GLN A 248 -16.30 -8.73 -4.04
C GLN A 248 -16.01 -9.15 -2.60
N LEU A 249 -16.60 -8.41 -1.66
CA LEU A 249 -16.61 -8.71 -0.24
C LEU A 249 -18.05 -9.06 0.16
N LEU A 250 -18.31 -10.34 0.42
CA LEU A 250 -19.57 -10.81 0.96
C LEU A 250 -19.49 -10.80 2.49
N GLY A 251 -20.48 -10.18 3.12
CA GLY A 251 -20.60 -10.09 4.57
C GLY A 251 -21.96 -10.55 5.05
N ARG A 252 -21.99 -11.27 6.17
CA ARG A 252 -23.22 -11.43 6.96
C ARG A 252 -22.96 -10.97 8.39
N VAL A 253 -23.87 -10.18 8.94
CA VAL A 253 -23.77 -9.65 10.31
C VAL A 253 -25.04 -10.01 11.08
N TYR A 254 -24.86 -10.62 12.25
CA TYR A 254 -25.97 -11.18 13.02
C TYR A 254 -25.71 -11.13 14.52
N ARG A 255 -26.79 -11.20 15.31
CA ARG A 255 -26.69 -11.26 16.76
C ARG A 255 -26.28 -12.66 17.21
N ALA A 256 -25.25 -12.75 18.05
CA ALA A 256 -24.81 -14.00 18.66
C ALA A 256 -24.16 -13.74 20.02
N GLY A 257 -24.44 -14.59 21.02
CA GLY A 257 -23.73 -14.59 22.30
C GLY A 257 -23.77 -13.26 23.08
N GLY A 258 -24.86 -12.48 22.97
CA GLY A 258 -24.99 -11.16 23.61
C GLY A 258 -24.28 -10.02 22.88
N GLY A 259 -23.65 -10.28 21.72
CA GLY A 259 -23.02 -9.29 20.86
C GLY A 259 -23.38 -9.48 19.39
N TRP A 260 -22.48 -9.06 18.53
CA TRP A 260 -22.60 -9.14 17.08
C TRP A 260 -21.47 -9.99 16.51
N THR A 261 -21.78 -10.82 15.52
CA THR A 261 -20.79 -11.58 14.75
C THR A 261 -20.90 -11.18 13.29
N ALA A 262 -19.75 -10.98 12.66
CA ALA A 262 -19.61 -10.67 11.25
C ALA A 262 -18.77 -11.77 10.59
N ASP A 263 -19.36 -12.48 9.63
CA ASP A 263 -18.63 -13.42 8.79
C ASP A 263 -18.40 -12.79 7.41
N TRP A 264 -17.21 -12.99 6.87
CA TRP A 264 -16.77 -12.37 5.64
C TRP A 264 -16.15 -13.37 4.68
N VAL A 265 -16.34 -13.11 3.38
CA VAL A 265 -15.68 -13.80 2.28
C VAL A 265 -15.23 -12.77 1.27
N LEU A 266 -13.93 -12.71 1.02
CA LEU A 266 -13.36 -11.93 -0.07
C LEU A 266 -13.07 -12.87 -1.24
N SER A 267 -13.54 -12.52 -2.43
CA SER A 267 -13.23 -13.27 -3.66
C SER A 267 -12.89 -12.34 -4.81
N ARG A 268 -12.10 -12.85 -5.77
CA ARG A 268 -11.81 -12.21 -7.05
C ARG A 268 -12.08 -13.25 -8.14
N GLY A 269 -13.00 -12.95 -9.06
CA GLY A 269 -13.41 -13.92 -10.08
C GLY A 269 -13.93 -15.21 -9.44
N ASP A 270 -13.34 -16.34 -9.79
CA ASP A 270 -13.64 -17.68 -9.24
C ASP A 270 -12.84 -18.04 -7.98
N GLN A 271 -11.89 -17.20 -7.57
CA GLN A 271 -11.00 -17.47 -6.44
C GLN A 271 -11.51 -16.84 -5.14
N GLU A 272 -11.74 -17.66 -4.12
CA GLU A 272 -11.84 -17.19 -2.73
C GLU A 272 -10.44 -16.81 -2.23
N LEU A 273 -10.25 -15.54 -1.87
CA LEU A 273 -8.98 -15.00 -1.39
C LEU A 273 -8.82 -15.18 0.12
N SER A 274 -9.93 -15.05 0.86
CA SER A 274 -9.93 -15.17 2.32
C SER A 274 -11.36 -15.32 2.84
N ARG A 275 -11.49 -16.02 3.96
CA ARG A 275 -12.72 -16.16 4.75
C ARG A 275 -12.40 -16.05 6.23
N TRP A 276 -13.15 -15.21 6.94
CA TRP A 276 -12.92 -14.96 8.36
C TRP A 276 -14.22 -14.61 9.09
N SER A 277 -14.17 -14.70 10.41
CA SER A 277 -15.25 -14.33 11.32
C SER A 277 -14.70 -13.43 12.42
N PHE A 278 -15.53 -12.51 12.90
CA PHE A 278 -15.19 -11.62 14.00
C PHE A 278 -16.42 -11.32 14.85
N SER A 279 -16.29 -11.46 16.17
CA SER A 279 -17.36 -11.21 17.13
C SER A 279 -16.98 -10.10 18.10
N ASP A 280 -17.90 -9.17 18.35
CA ASP A 280 -17.72 -8.06 19.27
C ASP A 280 -19.08 -7.57 19.83
N PRO A 281 -19.14 -7.07 21.08
CA PRO A 281 -20.36 -6.44 21.59
C PRO A 281 -20.87 -5.25 20.77
N SER A 282 -19.97 -4.52 20.10
CA SER A 282 -20.27 -3.40 19.22
C SER A 282 -20.53 -3.87 17.77
N PRO A 283 -21.72 -3.58 17.20
CA PRO A 283 -21.98 -3.87 15.79
C PRO A 283 -21.07 -3.08 14.86
N GLN A 284 -20.67 -1.86 15.24
CA GLN A 284 -19.77 -1.04 14.44
C GLN A 284 -18.39 -1.68 14.30
N ARG A 285 -17.85 -2.25 15.39
CA ARG A 285 -16.57 -2.99 15.35
C ARG A 285 -16.70 -4.29 14.55
N ALA A 286 -17.81 -5.00 14.70
CA ALA A 286 -18.09 -6.18 13.88
C ALA A 286 -18.12 -5.86 12.39
N ILE A 287 -18.80 -4.78 11.98
CA ILE A 287 -18.86 -4.33 10.59
C ILE A 287 -17.48 -3.85 10.10
N ALA A 288 -16.74 -3.09 10.90
CA ALA A 288 -15.41 -2.58 10.54
C ALA A 288 -14.40 -3.70 10.23
N SER A 289 -14.52 -4.87 10.86
CA SER A 289 -13.64 -6.03 10.63
C SER A 289 -13.62 -6.53 9.18
N GLY A 290 -14.65 -6.21 8.39
CA GLY A 290 -14.69 -6.52 6.96
C GLY A 290 -13.60 -5.80 6.18
N ALA A 291 -13.29 -4.56 6.55
CA ALA A 291 -12.22 -3.79 5.91
C ALA A 291 -10.83 -4.29 6.31
N ASP A 292 -10.63 -4.72 7.55
CA ASP A 292 -9.36 -5.26 8.02
C ASP A 292 -8.99 -6.55 7.28
N GLY A 293 -9.87 -7.55 7.28
CA GLY A 293 -9.57 -8.81 6.61
C GLY A 293 -9.48 -8.68 5.08
N ALA A 294 -10.23 -7.74 4.48
CA ALA A 294 -10.09 -7.43 3.05
C ALA A 294 -8.72 -6.79 2.74
N ALA A 295 -8.28 -5.83 3.55
CA ALA A 295 -6.97 -5.22 3.44
C ALA A 295 -5.86 -6.27 3.53
N ASP A 296 -5.90 -7.11 4.55
CA ASP A 296 -4.88 -8.12 4.78
C ASP A 296 -4.82 -9.13 3.63
N ALA A 297 -5.98 -9.59 3.14
CA ALA A 297 -6.05 -10.56 2.05
C ALA A 297 -5.52 -10.01 0.72
N ILE A 298 -5.85 -8.76 0.41
CA ILE A 298 -5.37 -8.10 -0.82
C ILE A 298 -3.89 -7.78 -0.70
N ALA A 299 -3.44 -7.20 0.41
CA ALA A 299 -2.04 -6.86 0.64
C ALA A 299 -1.14 -8.11 0.60
N ARG A 300 -1.56 -9.23 1.19
CA ARG A 300 -0.77 -10.48 1.13
C ARG A 300 -0.49 -10.97 -0.30
N ARG A 301 -1.40 -10.71 -1.25
CA ARG A 301 -1.23 -11.16 -2.64
C ARG A 301 -0.56 -10.09 -3.51
N ASP A 302 -0.95 -8.83 -3.34
CA ASP A 302 -0.65 -7.74 -4.28
C ASP A 302 0.46 -6.79 -3.77
N ALA A 303 0.91 -6.91 -2.52
CA ALA A 303 1.96 -6.03 -1.97
C ALA A 303 3.37 -6.43 -2.42
N VAL A 304 4.06 -5.44 -3.00
CA VAL A 304 5.41 -5.53 -3.55
C VAL A 304 6.38 -4.68 -2.73
N LEU A 305 7.68 -4.97 -2.81
CA LEU A 305 8.68 -4.06 -2.27
C LEU A 305 8.80 -2.86 -3.21
N ILE A 306 8.98 -1.67 -2.65
CA ILE A 306 9.41 -0.52 -3.44
C ILE A 306 10.86 -0.77 -3.83
N ASP A 307 11.15 -0.67 -5.13
CA ASP A 307 12.52 -0.65 -5.60
C ASP A 307 13.15 0.71 -5.24
N ALA A 308 13.91 0.72 -4.15
CA ALA A 308 14.67 1.88 -3.71
C ALA A 308 16.17 1.66 -3.91
N GLY A 309 16.55 0.73 -4.79
CA GLY A 309 17.93 0.28 -5.00
C GLY A 309 18.46 -0.62 -3.89
N GLU A 310 19.59 -1.27 -4.18
CA GLU A 310 20.24 -2.21 -3.25
C GLU A 310 20.82 -1.49 -2.02
N PRO A 311 20.50 -1.96 -0.79
CA PRO A 311 21.13 -1.46 0.43
C PRO A 311 22.66 -1.64 0.36
N GLY A 312 23.41 -0.64 0.82
CA GLY A 312 24.86 -0.70 0.74
C GLY A 312 25.58 0.48 1.37
N GLN A 313 26.90 0.50 1.17
CA GLN A 313 27.73 1.61 1.61
C GLN A 313 27.80 2.68 0.52
N LEU A 314 27.61 3.93 0.91
CA LEU A 314 27.75 5.09 0.03
C LEU A 314 28.79 6.06 0.60
N LEU A 315 29.75 6.45 -0.24
CA LEU A 315 30.65 7.55 0.08
C LEU A 315 29.99 8.85 -0.38
N VAL A 316 29.84 9.81 0.52
CA VAL A 316 29.27 11.13 0.23
C VAL A 316 30.24 12.22 0.64
N GLU A 317 30.23 13.32 -0.11
CA GLU A 317 30.99 14.52 0.24
C GLU A 317 30.05 15.63 0.74
N LEU A 318 30.35 16.19 1.90
CA LEU A 318 29.75 17.43 2.38
C LEU A 318 30.67 18.59 2.02
N VAL A 319 30.13 19.58 1.31
CA VAL A 319 30.85 20.77 0.86
C VAL A 319 30.18 22.04 1.36
N GLY A 320 30.92 23.16 1.35
CA GLY A 320 30.39 24.47 1.74
C GLY A 320 30.15 24.65 3.25
N LEU A 321 30.80 23.83 4.09
CA LEU A 321 30.74 23.95 5.54
C LEU A 321 31.69 25.07 6.00
N ARG A 322 31.18 26.11 6.67
CA ARG A 322 31.99 27.28 7.04
C ARG A 322 32.64 27.16 8.42
N ASP A 323 32.01 26.39 9.31
CA ASP A 323 32.47 26.22 10.68
C ASP A 323 32.01 24.88 11.29
N GLY A 324 32.37 24.65 12.54
CA GLY A 324 31.99 23.44 13.27
C GLY A 324 30.48 23.30 13.53
N SER A 325 29.72 24.40 13.48
CA SER A 325 28.27 24.38 13.65
C SER A 325 27.56 23.90 12.38
N ASP A 326 28.01 24.35 11.21
CA ASP A 326 27.58 23.84 9.90
C ASP A 326 27.83 22.34 9.81
N TYR A 327 29.01 21.89 10.23
CA TYR A 327 29.36 20.47 10.30
C TYR A 327 28.44 19.68 11.24
N ALA A 328 28.26 20.13 12.48
CA ALA A 328 27.41 19.46 13.46
C ALA A 328 25.95 19.39 12.99
N ARG A 329 25.47 20.43 12.30
CA ARG A 329 24.14 20.49 11.69
C ARG A 329 23.97 19.46 10.59
N ALA A 330 24.93 19.38 9.66
CA ALA A 330 24.88 18.42 8.55
C ALA A 330 24.96 16.96 9.02
N VAL A 331 25.93 16.65 9.90
CA VAL A 331 26.08 15.29 10.45
C VAL A 331 24.90 14.92 11.34
N GLY A 332 24.45 15.84 12.18
CA GLY A 332 23.26 15.65 13.03
C GLY A 332 22.02 15.35 12.20
N TYR A 333 21.80 16.08 11.11
CA TYR A 333 20.71 15.81 10.17
C TYR A 333 20.81 14.41 9.55
N LEU A 334 21.98 14.03 9.00
CA LEU A 334 22.17 12.70 8.41
C LEU A 334 21.92 11.57 9.41
N GLN A 335 22.25 11.77 10.69
CA GLN A 335 21.95 10.80 11.76
C GLN A 335 20.46 10.69 12.07
N THR A 336 19.65 11.71 11.77
CA THR A 336 18.18 11.63 11.94
C THR A 336 17.49 10.84 10.83
N LEU A 337 18.15 10.67 9.67
CA LEU A 337 17.57 9.98 8.54
C LEU A 337 17.42 8.48 8.85
N ALA A 338 16.18 8.00 8.82
CA ALA A 338 15.88 6.61 9.18
C ALA A 338 16.56 5.58 8.26
N VAL A 339 16.84 5.97 7.01
CA VAL A 339 17.58 5.16 6.03
C VAL A 339 19.08 5.06 6.29
N VAL A 340 19.65 5.94 7.12
CA VAL A 340 21.05 5.85 7.53
C VAL A 340 21.14 4.94 8.75
N ARG A 341 21.84 3.81 8.60
CA ARG A 341 22.09 2.82 9.66
C ARG A 341 23.31 3.20 10.48
N ALA A 342 24.37 3.62 9.80
CA ALA A 342 25.60 4.10 10.39
C ALA A 342 26.23 5.20 9.52
N LEU A 343 27.02 6.05 10.17
CA LEU A 343 27.79 7.12 9.53
C LEU A 343 29.20 7.08 10.10
N HIS A 344 30.19 7.06 9.22
CA HIS A 344 31.60 7.09 9.56
C HIS A 344 32.29 8.21 8.81
N ILE A 345 33.09 9.00 9.52
CA ILE A 345 33.92 10.03 8.89
C ILE A 345 35.14 9.32 8.29
N VAL A 346 35.38 9.55 6.99
CA VAL A 346 36.55 9.01 6.29
C VAL A 346 37.67 10.04 6.29
N GLU A 347 37.34 11.27 5.92
CA GLU A 347 38.28 12.40 5.85
C GLU A 347 37.55 13.70 6.19
N ALA A 348 38.22 14.60 6.90
CA ALA A 348 37.72 15.94 7.16
C ALA A 348 38.81 16.95 6.83
N SER A 349 38.50 17.88 5.92
CA SER A 349 39.37 18.98 5.51
C SER A 349 38.60 20.31 5.63
N PRO A 350 39.27 21.47 5.53
CA PRO A 350 38.61 22.76 5.68
C PRO A 350 37.47 23.03 4.68
N GLU A 351 37.52 22.43 3.49
CA GLU A 351 36.57 22.70 2.40
C GLU A 351 35.55 21.56 2.18
N ARG A 352 35.90 20.34 2.58
CA ARG A 352 35.07 19.14 2.39
C ARG A 352 35.19 18.14 3.55
N VAL A 353 34.10 17.45 3.83
CA VAL A 353 34.07 16.27 4.71
C VAL A 353 33.57 15.08 3.92
N GLN A 354 34.37 14.01 3.88
CA GLN A 354 33.98 12.73 3.30
C GLN A 354 33.39 11.82 4.39
N LEU A 355 32.20 11.31 4.11
CA LEU A 355 31.48 10.40 5.00
C LEU A 355 31.19 9.10 4.27
N ARG A 356 31.34 7.98 4.97
CA ARG A 356 30.84 6.68 4.56
C ARG A 356 29.54 6.41 5.30
N LEU A 357 28.45 6.28 4.56
CA LEU A 357 27.13 5.96 5.08
C LEU A 357 26.83 4.48 4.85
N ASP A 358 26.32 3.80 5.85
CA ASP A 358 25.67 2.49 5.70
C ASP A 358 24.17 2.72 5.55
N LEU A 359 23.64 2.41 4.36
CA LEU A 359 22.27 2.76 3.97
C LEU A 359 21.35 1.53 3.95
N ALA A 360 20.10 1.77 4.34
CA ALA A 360 19.02 0.80 4.24
C ALA A 360 18.37 0.75 2.85
N VAL A 361 18.75 1.66 1.96
CA VAL A 361 18.27 1.83 0.58
C VAL A 361 19.48 2.12 -0.32
N GLY A 362 19.28 2.08 -1.64
CA GLY A 362 20.31 2.49 -2.60
C GLY A 362 20.53 4.00 -2.65
N PRO A 363 21.55 4.47 -3.40
CA PRO A 363 21.93 5.89 -3.47
C PRO A 363 20.79 6.81 -3.92
N GLU A 364 19.98 6.38 -4.88
CA GLU A 364 18.81 7.15 -5.34
C GLU A 364 17.75 7.31 -4.24
N GLY A 365 17.44 6.24 -3.51
CA GLY A 365 16.51 6.27 -2.38
C GLY A 365 16.99 7.21 -1.28
N PHE A 366 18.30 7.22 -1.01
CA PHE A 366 18.91 8.17 -0.08
C PHE A 366 18.85 9.61 -0.58
N ALA A 367 19.14 9.86 -1.86
CA ALA A 367 19.07 11.20 -2.45
C ALA A 367 17.65 11.79 -2.37
N ARG A 368 16.61 10.98 -2.58
CA ARG A 368 15.20 11.39 -2.40
C ARG A 368 14.91 11.82 -0.96
N PHE A 369 15.42 11.08 0.03
CA PHE A 369 15.33 11.43 1.45
C PHE A 369 15.98 12.77 1.80
N VAL A 370 17.16 13.02 1.24
CA VAL A 370 17.88 14.28 1.45
C VAL A 370 17.10 15.44 0.81
N ALA A 371 16.59 15.23 -0.40
CA ALA A 371 15.85 16.26 -1.14
C ALA A 371 14.59 16.75 -0.41
N SER A 372 13.87 15.88 0.31
CA SER A 372 12.67 16.27 1.05
C SER A 372 12.96 17.00 2.36
N GLY A 373 14.17 16.88 2.91
CA GLY A 373 14.53 17.54 4.16
C GLY A 373 14.98 18.99 3.93
N ASP A 374 14.91 19.82 4.97
CA ASP A 374 15.24 21.24 4.86
C ASP A 374 16.70 21.58 5.19
N THR A 375 17.56 20.58 5.44
CA THR A 375 18.94 20.83 5.90
C THR A 375 20.00 20.68 4.82
N LEU A 376 19.91 19.65 3.97
CA LEU A 376 20.87 19.36 2.92
C LEU A 376 20.19 19.39 1.55
N GLN A 377 20.96 19.73 0.52
CA GLN A 377 20.57 19.60 -0.88
C GLN A 377 21.73 18.99 -1.67
N ALA A 378 21.41 18.26 -2.74
CA ALA A 378 22.42 17.80 -3.68
C ALA A 378 23.13 19.01 -4.32
N ASP A 379 24.44 18.91 -4.49
CA ASP A 379 25.21 19.86 -5.28
C ASP A 379 24.98 19.56 -6.77
N PRO A 380 24.37 20.47 -7.54
CA PRO A 380 24.12 20.25 -8.97
C PRO A 380 25.40 20.15 -9.81
N LEU A 381 26.55 20.50 -9.24
CA LEU A 381 27.88 20.40 -9.88
C LEU A 381 28.62 19.11 -9.51
N ALA A 382 27.99 18.20 -8.78
CA ALA A 382 28.57 16.91 -8.39
C ALA A 382 28.78 15.99 -9.62
N PRO A 383 29.90 15.24 -9.70
CA PRO A 383 30.04 14.13 -10.64
C PRO A 383 28.98 13.04 -10.34
N GLU A 384 28.43 12.37 -11.36
CA GLU A 384 27.45 11.28 -11.17
C GLU A 384 27.98 10.16 -10.25
N ASP A 385 29.29 9.91 -10.29
CA ASP A 385 29.94 8.83 -9.54
C ASP A 385 30.24 9.20 -8.07
N ALA A 386 30.06 10.47 -7.69
CA ALA A 386 30.45 11.01 -6.39
C ALA A 386 29.38 11.98 -5.86
N PRO A 387 28.35 11.48 -5.14
CA PRO A 387 27.29 12.34 -4.64
C PRO A 387 27.84 13.35 -3.63
N ARG A 388 27.61 14.63 -3.93
CA ARG A 388 27.94 15.75 -3.06
C ARG A 388 26.70 16.44 -2.55
N TYR A 389 26.74 16.85 -1.29
CA TYR A 389 25.67 17.58 -0.64
C TYR A 389 26.21 18.84 0.03
N GLN A 390 25.39 19.87 0.03
CA GLN A 390 25.66 21.13 0.71
C GLN A 390 24.49 21.53 1.61
N LEU A 391 24.77 22.36 2.60
CA LEU A 391 23.73 22.91 3.45
C LEU A 391 22.78 23.79 2.64
N LYS A 392 21.47 23.64 2.89
CA LYS A 392 20.49 24.62 2.43
C LYS A 392 20.74 25.96 3.14
N PRO A 393 20.53 27.10 2.44
CA PRO A 393 20.75 28.44 2.97
C PRO A 393 20.05 28.73 4.30
#